data_AF-A0A9D4GY43-F1
#
_entry.id   AF-A0A9D4GY43-F1
#
_cell.length_a   1.000
_cell.length_b   1.000
_cell.length_c   1.000
_cell.angle_alpha   90.00
_cell.angle_beta   90.00
_cell.angle_gamma   90.00
#
_symmetry.space_group_name_H-M   'P 1'
#
loop_
_entity.id
_entity.type
_entity.pdbx_description
1 polymer ?
#
loop_
_entity_poly.entity_id
_entity_poly.type
_entity_poly.pdbx_seq_one_letter_code
_entity_poly.pdbx_strand_id
1 'polypeptide(L)' 'MIPGRTSCYNRWTKEYQGYLMAEDYQHHGKGYGCMDRNAEALHSSFADLNGALFFNVEGRCGSLK' A
#
# COMPACT_ATOMS: atom_id res chain seq x y z
N MET A 1 -13.06 1.27 2.33
CA MET A 1 -11.74 0.93 2.90
C MET A 1 -11.45 1.89 4.04
N ILE A 2 -11.07 1.39 5.22
CA ILE A 2 -10.56 2.24 6.30
C ILE A 2 -9.06 2.42 6.01
N PRO A 3 -8.57 3.64 5.72
CA PRO A 3 -7.14 3.85 5.56
C PRO A 3 -6.47 3.47 6.88
N GLY A 4 -5.50 2.56 6.82
CA GLY A 4 -4.87 1.97 8.00
C GLY A 4 -4.49 3.02 9.05
N ARG A 5 -4.55 2.65 10.33
CA ARG A 5 -4.18 3.57 11.41
C ARG A 5 -2.67 3.68 11.52
N THR A 6 -2.19 4.89 11.76
CA THR A 6 -0.77 5.15 12.06
C THR A 6 -0.41 4.80 13.51
N SER A 7 -1.41 4.61 14.38
CA SER A 7 -1.25 4.25 15.79
C SER A 7 -2.27 3.19 16.24
N CYS A 8 -1.82 2.33 17.14
CA CYS A 8 -2.63 1.34 17.82
C CYS A 8 -3.50 2.00 18.90
N TYR A 9 -4.63 1.38 19.24
CA TYR A 9 -5.42 1.80 20.41
C TYR A 9 -4.64 1.55 21.71
N ASN A 10 -5.09 2.18 22.80
CA ASN A 10 -4.52 1.92 24.12
C ASN A 10 -4.59 0.43 24.44
N ARG A 11 -3.47 -0.12 24.95
CA ARG A 11 -3.25 -1.55 25.28
C ARG A 11 -3.16 -2.51 24.08
N TRP A 12 -3.01 -2.00 22.86
CA TRP A 12 -2.75 -2.83 21.68
C TRP A 12 -1.27 -2.78 21.31
N THR A 13 -0.70 -3.92 20.95
CA THR A 13 0.66 -4.03 20.43
C THR A 13 0.65 -3.87 18.91
N LYS A 14 1.64 -3.17 18.38
CA LYS A 14 1.79 -3.00 16.92
C LYS A 14 2.45 -4.24 16.33
N GLU A 15 1.65 -5.06 15.67
CA GLU A 15 2.13 -6.27 14.98
C GLU A 15 2.65 -5.98 13.56
N TYR A 16 2.10 -4.97 12.90
CA TYR A 16 2.39 -4.70 11.49
C TYR A 16 2.37 -3.21 11.17
N GLN A 17 3.24 -2.79 10.25
CA GLN A 17 3.27 -1.43 9.73
C GLN A 17 3.67 -1.45 8.26
N GLY A 18 2.91 -0.74 7.43
CA GLY A 18 3.11 -0.79 6.00
C GLY A 18 2.60 0.45 5.28
N TYR A 19 2.70 0.41 3.96
CA TYR A 19 2.16 1.39 3.04
C TYR A 19 0.92 0.82 2.37
N LEU A 20 -0.07 1.69 2.15
CA LEU A 20 -1.21 1.37 1.33
C LEU A 20 -0.77 1.43 -0.13
N MET A 21 -0.87 0.31 -0.83
CA MET A 21 -0.51 0.19 -2.23
C MET A 21 -1.67 -0.37 -3.05
N ALA A 22 -1.69 -0.04 -4.34
CA ALA A 22 -2.66 -0.51 -5.30
C ALA A 22 -2.02 -0.63 -6.70
N GLU A 23 -2.73 -1.27 -7.61
CA GLU A 23 -2.38 -1.27 -9.04
C GLU A 23 -2.57 0.13 -9.64
N ASP A 24 -1.97 0.39 -10.81
CA ASP A 24 -2.11 1.62 -11.59
C ASP A 24 -3.55 2.17 -11.64
N TYR A 25 -3.66 3.50 -11.54
CA TYR A 25 -4.95 4.16 -11.52
C TYR A 25 -5.70 4.08 -12.86
N GLN A 26 -5.04 3.70 -13.95
CA GLN A 26 -5.61 3.53 -15.29
C GLN A 26 -6.26 2.16 -15.54
N HIS A 27 -5.92 1.11 -14.78
CA HIS A 27 -6.54 -0.21 -15.00
C HIS A 27 -7.79 -0.46 -14.14
N HIS A 28 -8.67 -1.36 -14.59
CA HIS A 28 -9.92 -1.71 -13.91
C HIS A 28 -9.75 -2.90 -12.97
N GLY A 29 -10.59 -3.00 -11.93
CA GLY A 29 -10.57 -4.12 -10.98
C GLY A 29 -9.47 -4.06 -9.91
N LYS A 30 -8.84 -2.90 -9.74
CA LYS A 30 -7.79 -2.68 -8.74
C LYS A 30 -8.26 -2.90 -7.30
N GLY A 31 -7.46 -3.63 -6.55
CA GLY A 31 -7.58 -3.81 -5.11
C GLY A 31 -6.59 -2.96 -4.35
N TYR A 32 -6.90 -2.68 -3.09
CA TYR A 32 -5.99 -2.01 -2.16
C TYR A 32 -5.43 -3.02 -1.18
N GLY A 33 -4.11 -3.03 -1.02
CA GLY A 33 -3.40 -3.89 -0.09
C GLY A 33 -2.45 -3.11 0.79
N CYS A 34 -2.16 -3.64 1.97
CA CYS A 34 -1.07 -3.14 2.79
C CYS A 34 0.19 -3.95 2.47
N MET A 35 1.26 -3.24 2.09
CA MET A 35 2.58 -3.80 1.85
C MET A 35 3.52 -3.40 2.98
N ASP A 36 4.33 -4.35 3.46
CA ASP A 36 5.19 -4.12 4.62
C ASP A 36 6.11 -2.91 4.41
N ARG A 37 6.40 -2.17 5.48
CA ARG A 37 7.27 -0.99 5.42
C ARG A 37 8.66 -1.36 4.88
N ASN A 38 9.16 -2.53 5.26
CA ASN A 38 10.44 -3.07 4.85
C ASN A 38 10.24 -4.20 3.84
N ALA A 39 9.41 -3.97 2.81
CA ALA A 39 9.19 -4.96 1.76
C ALA A 39 10.53 -5.36 1.10
N GLU A 40 10.81 -6.65 1.10
CA GLU A 40 11.99 -7.23 0.47
C GLU A 40 11.63 -7.79 -0.91
N ALA A 41 12.50 -7.56 -1.89
CA ALA A 41 12.38 -8.20 -3.19
C ALA A 41 12.89 -9.63 -3.12
N LEU A 42 12.15 -10.57 -3.71
CA LEU A 42 12.63 -11.95 -3.90
C LEU A 42 13.84 -11.93 -4.84
N HIS A 43 14.95 -12.51 -4.38
CA HIS A 43 16.27 -12.45 -5.05
C HIS A 43 16.32 -13.13 -6.44
N SER A 44 15.26 -13.82 -6.88
CA SER A 44 15.27 -14.68 -8.07
C SER A 44 14.56 -14.12 -9.29
N SER A 45 14.02 -12.90 -9.26
CA SER A 45 13.47 -12.26 -10.47
C SER A 45 13.35 -10.75 -10.31
N PHE A 46 14.18 -10.02 -11.07
CA PHE A 46 14.01 -8.59 -11.33
C PHE A 46 13.36 -8.34 -12.69
N ALA A 47 12.81 -9.39 -13.32
CA ALA A 47 12.13 -9.25 -14.59
C ALA A 47 10.85 -8.42 -14.40
N ASP A 48 10.74 -7.33 -15.14
CA ASP A 48 9.51 -6.57 -15.25
C ASP A 48 8.53 -7.30 -16.17
N LEU A 49 7.67 -8.12 -15.56
CA LEU A 49 6.67 -8.90 -16.27
C LEU A 49 5.33 -8.15 -16.41
N ASN A 50 5.24 -6.91 -15.92
CA ASN A 50 3.99 -6.12 -15.91
C ASN A 50 2.79 -6.92 -15.37
N GLY A 51 3.03 -7.72 -14.32
CA GLY A 51 2.01 -8.52 -13.64
C GLY A 51 1.25 -7.72 -12.58
N ALA A 52 1.16 -8.26 -11.36
CA ALA A 52 0.55 -7.56 -10.22
C ALA A 52 1.49 -6.49 -9.65
N LEU A 53 1.57 -5.34 -10.31
CA LEU A 53 2.36 -4.20 -9.87
C LEU A 53 1.70 -3.50 -8.68
N PHE A 54 2.52 -3.02 -7.73
CA PHE A 54 2.07 -2.29 -6.56
C PHE A 54 2.69 -0.89 -6.54
N PHE A 55 1.84 0.12 -6.61
CA PHE A 55 2.18 1.52 -6.54
C PHE A 55 1.67 2.12 -5.24
N ASN A 56 2.39 3.13 -4.71
CA ASN A 56 1.93 3.87 -3.53
C ASN A 56 0.61 4.60 -3.84
N VAL A 57 -0.32 4.54 -2.89
CA VAL A 57 -1.57 5.29 -2.98
C VAL A 57 -1.34 6.74 -2.58
N GLU A 58 -1.72 7.66 -3.46
CA GLU A 58 -1.71 9.10 -3.21
C GLU A 58 -3.08 9.58 -2.71
N GLY A 59 -3.10 10.25 -1.55
CA GLY A 59 -4.27 11.01 -1.11
C GLY A 59 -4.23 12.42 -1.68
N ARG A 60 -5.15 12.76 -2.58
CA ARG A 60 -5.27 14.14 -3.10
C ARG A 60 -6.22 14.95 -2.23
N CYS A 61 -5.65 15.87 -1.45
CA CYS A 61 -6.42 16.88 -0.76
C CYS A 61 -6.65 18.08 -1.70
N GLY A 62 -7.91 18.42 -1.95
CA GLY A 62 -8.24 19.67 -2.66
C GLY A 62 -7.98 20.90 -1.79
N SER A 63 -8.19 22.08 -2.37
CA SER A 63 -8.20 23.33 -1.60
C SER A 63 -9.28 23.27 -0.52
N LEU A 64 -8.86 23.38 0.74
CA LEU A 64 -9.76 23.63 1.88
C LEU A 64 -10.61 24.87 1.56
N LYS A 65 -11.93 24.78 1.74
CA LYS A 65 -12.77 25.97 1.90
C LYS A 65 -12.70 26.42 3.35
#